data_AF-A0A538CG14-F1
#
_entry.id   AF-A0A538CG14-F1
#
_cell.length_a   1.000
_cell.length_b   1.000
_cell.length_c   1.000
_cell.angle_alpha   90.00
_cell.angle_beta   90.00
_cell.angle_gamma   90.00
#
_symmetry.space_group_name_H-M   'P 1'
#
loop_
_entity.id
_entity.type
_entity.pdbx_description
1 polymer ?
#
loop_
_entity_poly.entity_id
_entity_poly.type
_entity_poly.pdbx_seq_one_letter_code
_entity_poly.pdbx_strand_id
1 'polypeptide(L)' 'MGDTQRLTPDEQIRLAREAYENGTDFTIAVEEEFAVLDPETLSLTNRFEELQAAAQGTPLEEHLVGELIASEVEVRTG' A
#
# COMPACT_ATOMS: atom_id res chain seq x y z
N MET A 1 -6.19 5.14 0.18
CA MET A 1 -7.36 4.41 0.70
C MET A 1 -7.28 2.99 0.17
N GLY A 2 -6.97 2.04 1.06
CA GLY A 2 -6.74 0.64 0.71
C GLY A 2 -7.86 0.00 -0.12
N ASP A 3 -7.50 -1.06 -0.83
CA ASP A 3 -8.42 -1.75 -1.74
C ASP A 3 -9.74 -2.09 -1.06
N THR A 4 -10.84 -1.81 -1.75
CA THR A 4 -12.18 -2.14 -1.24
C THR A 4 -12.28 -3.65 -1.06
N GLN A 5 -12.61 -4.11 0.16
CA GLN A 5 -12.88 -5.52 0.43
C GLN A 5 -14.07 -5.99 -0.43
N ARG A 6 -13.85 -7.05 -1.23
CA ARG A 6 -14.82 -7.60 -2.20
C ARG A 6 -15.29 -9.02 -1.86
N LEU A 7 -14.65 -9.70 -0.91
CA LEU A 7 -14.93 -11.10 -0.56
C LEU A 7 -15.86 -11.20 0.63
N THR A 8 -16.73 -12.22 0.64
CA THR A 8 -17.47 -12.59 1.85
C THR A 8 -16.53 -13.05 2.96
N PRO A 9 -16.93 -13.01 4.24
CA PRO A 9 -16.07 -13.45 5.34
C PRO A 9 -15.54 -14.89 5.17
N ASP A 10 -16.39 -15.82 4.74
CA ASP A 10 -15.98 -17.22 4.53
C ASP A 10 -14.95 -17.36 3.40
N GLU A 11 -15.12 -16.59 2.32
CA GLU A 11 -14.15 -16.55 1.21
C GLU A 11 -12.81 -15.96 1.64
N GLN A 12 -12.81 -14.92 2.49
CA GLN A 12 -11.59 -14.35 3.03
C GLN A 12 -10.82 -15.36 3.87
N ILE A 13 -11.50 -16.07 4.78
CA ILE A 13 -10.86 -17.08 5.63
C ILE A 13 -10.31 -18.24 4.81
N ARG A 14 -11.07 -18.70 3.81
CA ARG A 14 -10.62 -19.75 2.90
C ARG A 14 -9.39 -19.30 2.10
N LEU A 15 -9.42 -18.11 1.51
CA LEU A 15 -8.29 -17.56 0.75
C LEU A 15 -7.04 -17.40 1.63
N ALA A 16 -7.19 -16.87 2.84
CA ALA A 16 -6.07 -16.69 3.78
C ALA A 16 -5.44 -18.03 4.17
N ARG A 17 -6.25 -19.08 4.39
CA ARG A 17 -5.77 -20.43 4.64
C ARG A 17 -4.98 -20.99 3.46
N GLU A 18 -5.56 -20.91 2.25
CA GLU A 18 -4.90 -21.40 1.03
C GLU A 18 -3.56 -20.68 0.80
N ALA A 19 -3.49 -19.36 1.01
CA ALA A 19 -2.26 -18.58 0.89
C ALA A 19 -1.20 -18.99 1.93
N TYR A 20 -1.61 -19.22 3.18
CA TYR A 20 -0.71 -19.68 4.24
C TYR A 20 -0.15 -21.08 3.96
N GLU A 21 -1.00 -22.02 3.55
CA GLU A 21 -0.61 -23.42 3.33
C GLU A 21 0.28 -23.60 2.09
N ASN A 22 0.15 -22.73 1.09
CA ASN A 22 0.90 -22.81 -0.18
C ASN A 22 2.02 -21.77 -0.31
N GLY A 23 2.28 -21.00 0.75
CA GLY A 23 3.36 -20.01 0.76
C GLY A 23 4.72 -20.67 0.54
N THR A 24 5.61 -20.01 -0.20
CA THR A 24 6.99 -20.48 -0.37
C THR A 24 7.80 -20.08 0.86
N ASP A 25 8.47 -21.05 1.49
CA ASP A 25 9.33 -20.82 2.67
C ASP A 25 10.32 -19.68 2.42
N PHE A 26 10.51 -18.84 3.44
CA PHE A 26 11.41 -17.67 3.44
C PHE A 26 11.06 -16.56 2.43
N THR A 27 9.85 -16.56 1.87
CA THR A 27 9.35 -15.40 1.11
C THR A 27 9.13 -14.22 2.04
N ILE A 28 9.61 -13.03 1.64
CA ILE A 28 9.49 -11.80 2.41
C ILE A 28 8.91 -10.72 1.51
N ALA A 29 7.94 -9.98 2.04
CA ALA A 29 7.52 -8.68 1.53
C ALA A 29 7.94 -7.61 2.54
N VAL A 30 8.27 -6.43 2.03
CA VAL A 30 8.59 -5.25 2.83
C VAL A 30 7.60 -4.15 2.48
N GLU A 31 7.10 -3.50 3.53
CA GLU A 31 6.25 -2.32 3.46
C GLU A 31 6.97 -1.21 4.25
N GLU A 32 7.02 -0.02 3.66
CA GLU A 32 7.52 1.19 4.33
C GLU A 32 6.54 2.33 4.12
N GLU A 33 6.08 2.90 5.22
CA GLU A 33 5.14 4.02 5.24
C GLU A 33 5.89 5.34 5.45
N PHE A 34 5.50 6.35 4.67
CA PHE A 34 6.09 7.68 4.69
C PHE A 34 5.02 8.74 4.97
N ALA A 35 5.34 9.66 5.88
CA ALA A 35 4.59 10.89 6.04
C ALA A 35 4.82 11.83 4.85
N VAL A 36 3.74 12.33 4.27
CA VAL A 36 3.76 13.35 3.22
C VAL A 36 3.80 14.72 3.87
N LEU A 37 4.92 15.42 3.71
CA LEU A 37 5.16 16.72 4.31
C LEU A 37 5.13 17.84 3.27
N ASP A 38 4.63 19.00 3.68
CA ASP A 38 4.89 20.24 2.98
C ASP A 38 6.38 20.64 3.17
N PRO A 39 7.14 20.88 2.10
CA PRO A 39 8.60 21.06 2.19
C PRO A 39 9.02 22.39 2.84
N GLU A 40 8.15 23.40 2.89
CA GLU A 40 8.47 24.70 3.50
C GLU A 40 8.16 24.72 5.00
N THR A 41 7.09 24.03 5.40
CA THR A 41 6.56 24.07 6.77
C THR A 41 6.78 22.80 7.58
N LEU A 42 7.13 21.69 6.92
CA LEU A 42 7.23 20.33 7.48
C LEU A 42 5.92 19.84 8.14
N SER A 43 4.79 20.43 7.79
CA SER A 43 3.48 19.99 8.24
C SER A 43 2.98 18.82 7.40
N LEU A 44 2.22 17.90 8.00
CA LEU A 44 1.51 16.86 7.27
C LEU A 44 0.57 17.49 6.24
N THR A 45 0.60 17.00 5.00
CA THR A 45 -0.22 17.51 3.91
C THR A 45 -0.86 16.37 3.12
N ASN A 46 -2.12 16.55 2.74
CA ASN A 46 -2.91 15.51 2.08
C ASN A 46 -2.68 15.52 0.56
N ARG A 47 -1.55 14.95 0.10
CA ARG A 47 -1.13 14.99 -1.31
C ARG A 47 -0.83 13.62 -1.92
N PHE A 48 -1.44 12.56 -1.38
CA PHE A 48 -1.29 11.20 -1.92
C PHE A 48 -1.60 11.12 -3.43
N GLU A 49 -2.69 11.73 -3.90
CA GLU A 49 -3.11 11.65 -5.31
C GLU A 49 -2.10 12.29 -6.27
N GLU A 50 -1.42 13.37 -5.83
CA GLU A 50 -0.35 14.01 -6.60
C GLU A 50 0.88 13.08 -6.70
N LEU A 51 1.24 12.41 -5.61
CA LEU A 51 2.33 11.43 -5.60
C LEU A 51 2.00 10.20 -6.46
N GLN A 52 0.76 9.72 -6.40
CA GLN A 52 0.29 8.63 -7.24
C GLN A 52 0.35 8.99 -8.73
N ALA A 53 -0.10 10.19 -9.10
CA ALA A 53 0.00 10.67 -10.47
C ALA A 53 1.46 10.80 -10.93
N ALA A 54 2.36 11.26 -10.05
CA ALA A 54 3.78 11.39 -10.35
C ALA A 54 4.51 10.04 -10.48
N ALA A 55 3.99 8.98 -9.86
CA ALA A 55 4.57 7.64 -9.94
C ALA A 55 4.26 6.91 -11.27
N GLN A 56 3.27 7.37 -12.04
CA GLN A 56 2.89 6.75 -13.32
C GLN A 56 4.06 6.72 -14.31
N GLY A 57 4.32 5.56 -14.89
CA GLY A 57 5.43 5.30 -15.80
C GLY A 57 6.79 5.14 -15.11
N THR A 58 6.84 5.18 -13.77
CA THR A 58 8.07 4.97 -12.99
C THR A 58 8.09 3.57 -12.38
N PRO A 59 9.24 3.08 -11.90
CA PRO A 59 9.30 1.81 -11.16
C PRO A 59 8.43 1.77 -9.91
N LEU A 60 8.00 2.91 -9.36
CA LEU A 60 7.15 2.97 -8.17
C LEU A 60 5.66 2.76 -8.47
N GLU A 61 5.22 2.80 -9.73
CA GLU A 61 3.80 2.76 -10.08
C GLU A 61 3.07 1.56 -9.46
N GLU A 62 3.66 0.37 -9.50
CA GLU A 62 3.08 -0.87 -8.98
C GLU A 62 3.26 -1.04 -7.46
N HIS A 63 4.16 -0.26 -6.86
CA HIS A 63 4.57 -0.39 -5.46
C HIS A 63 3.98 0.69 -4.55
N LEU A 64 3.50 1.80 -5.11
CA LEU A 64 3.00 2.95 -4.36
C LEU A 64 1.51 2.79 -4.04
N VAL A 65 1.19 2.70 -2.75
CA VAL A 65 -0.16 2.47 -2.25
C VAL A 65 -0.58 3.60 -1.32
N GLY A 66 -1.87 3.95 -1.36
CA GLY A 66 -2.42 4.99 -0.50
C GLY A 66 -2.96 4.43 0.79
N GLU A 67 -2.56 5.05 1.90
CA GLU A 67 -2.94 4.62 3.24
C GLU A 67 -4.34 5.08 3.69
N LEU A 68 -4.67 4.79 4.95
CA LEU A 68 -5.90 5.27 5.61
C LEU A 68 -5.99 6.80 5.63
N ILE A 69 -4.85 7.50 5.73
CA ILE A 69 -4.76 8.95 5.80
C ILE A 69 -4.10 9.48 4.52
N ALA A 70 -4.68 10.52 3.90
CA ALA A 70 -4.16 11.09 2.66
C ALA A 70 -2.81 11.82 2.80
N SER A 71 -2.32 11.99 4.04
CA SER A 71 -0.98 12.51 4.36
C SER A 71 0.07 11.42 4.54
N GLU A 72 -0.24 10.18 4.15
CA GLU A 72 0.66 9.04 4.23
C GLU A 72 0.68 8.31 2.88
N VAL A 73 1.80 7.66 2.60
CA VAL A 73 1.96 6.80 1.42
C VAL A 73 2.80 5.58 1.80
N GLU A 74 2.46 4.43 1.26
CA GLU A 74 3.18 3.17 1.45
C GLU A 74 3.93 2.80 0.17
N VAL A 75 5.14 2.27 0.32
CA VAL A 75 5.84 1.52 -0.72
C VAL A 75 5.92 0.06 -0.31
N ARG A 76 5.34 -0.84 -1.11
CA ARG A 76 5.31 -2.28 -0.83
C ARG A 76 5.92 -3.14 -1.93
N THR A 77 6.57 -4.24 -1.54
CA THR A 77 7.20 -5.18 -2.49
C THR A 77 6.40 -6.46 -2.73
N GLY A 78 5.26 -6.64 -2.06
CA GLY A 78 4.42 -7.85 -2.09
C GLY A 78 2.96 -7.56 -2.40
#